data_AF-A0AAN0KP00-F1
#
_entry.id   AF-A0AAN0KP00-F1
#
_cell.length_a   1.000
_cell.length_b   1.000
_cell.length_c   1.000
_cell.angle_alpha   90.00
_cell.angle_beta   90.00
_cell.angle_gamma   90.00
#
_symmetry.space_group_name_H-M   'P 1'
#
loop_
_entity.id
_entity.type
_entity.pdbx_description
1 polymer ?
#
loop_
_entity_poly.entity_id
_entity_poly.type
_entity_poly.pdbx_seq_one_letter_code
_entity_poly.pdbx_strand_id
1 'polypeptide(L)'
;MKVTKEQAQQNRQALLDAAAALFKERGIDGTGVADICQQAGLTQGALYKHFSDKQDLAAQALAYGFGQGFGRVKQASEKSDHAMTTYLDSYLNPQVRDDMTRGCPLVSTACDAGRQSEAVSRSFSDGFAELRAGIEAALPASADPQQRQALASTLVAALVGAMAISRGVVKSDPALADEVLQQVRAVVEGLSAKP
;
A
#
# COMPACT_ATOMS: atom_id res chain seq x y z
N MET A 1 31.72 -20.15 3.66
CA MET A 1 31.34 -20.32 2.24
C MET A 1 31.07 -18.96 1.62
N LYS A 2 31.54 -18.72 0.39
CA LYS A 2 31.29 -17.48 -0.35
C LYS A 2 29.86 -17.52 -0.88
N VAL A 3 29.05 -16.52 -0.58
CA VAL A 3 27.67 -16.40 -1.09
C VAL A 3 27.75 -16.21 -2.60
N THR A 4 26.99 -17.01 -3.37
CA THR A 4 26.90 -16.85 -4.84
C THR A 4 26.11 -15.59 -5.18
N LYS A 5 26.19 -15.11 -6.43
CA LYS A 5 25.41 -13.94 -6.86
C LYS A 5 23.91 -14.21 -6.74
N GLU A 6 23.49 -15.42 -7.09
CA GLU A 6 22.11 -15.89 -7.01
C GLU A 6 21.63 -15.91 -5.56
N GLN A 7 22.43 -16.45 -4.63
CA GLN A 7 22.08 -16.47 -3.21
C GLN A 7 22.02 -15.05 -2.62
N ALA A 8 22.92 -14.16 -3.05
CA ALA A 8 22.89 -12.75 -2.63
C ALA A 8 21.60 -12.05 -3.09
N GLN A 9 21.14 -12.33 -4.32
CA GLN A 9 19.89 -11.79 -4.83
C GLN A 9 18.67 -12.36 -4.09
N GLN A 10 18.66 -13.66 -3.81
CA GLN A 10 17.61 -14.31 -3.02
C GLN A 10 17.53 -13.73 -1.61
N ASN A 11 18.67 -13.54 -0.95
CA ASN A 11 18.72 -12.94 0.39
C ASN A 11 18.20 -11.50 0.38
N ARG A 12 18.60 -10.70 -0.61
CA ARG A 12 18.09 -9.32 -0.77
C ARG A 12 16.57 -9.33 -0.99
N GLN A 13 16.05 -10.24 -1.79
CA GLN A 13 14.61 -10.34 -2.05
C GLN A 13 13.85 -10.75 -0.78
N ALA A 14 14.34 -11.75 -0.04
CA ALA A 14 13.73 -12.17 1.22
C ALA A 14 13.64 -11.03 2.25
N LEU A 15 14.67 -10.17 2.32
CA LEU A 15 14.65 -8.98 3.17
C LEU A 15 13.61 -7.95 2.71
N LEU A 16 13.47 -7.71 1.40
CA LEU A 16 12.44 -6.80 0.86
C LEU A 16 11.03 -7.33 1.13
N ASP A 17 10.80 -8.62 0.91
CA ASP A 17 9.51 -9.25 1.14
C ASP A 17 9.11 -9.17 2.62
N ALA A 18 10.04 -9.51 3.52
CA ALA A 18 9.84 -9.41 4.96
C ALA A 18 9.58 -7.97 5.42
N ALA A 19 10.40 -7.01 4.96
CA ALA A 19 10.24 -5.60 5.29
C ALA A 19 8.91 -5.04 4.78
N ALA A 20 8.55 -5.30 3.53
CA ALA A 20 7.29 -4.84 2.95
C ALA A 20 6.07 -5.42 3.66
N ALA A 21 6.11 -6.70 4.08
CA ALA A 21 5.06 -7.32 4.86
C ALA A 21 4.92 -6.66 6.25
N LEU A 22 6.03 -6.52 6.98
CA LEU A 22 6.03 -5.92 8.32
C LEU A 22 5.63 -4.45 8.31
N PHE A 23 6.05 -3.66 7.33
CA PHE A 23 5.65 -2.26 7.22
C PHE A 23 4.15 -2.10 6.92
N LYS A 24 3.53 -3.03 6.17
CA LYS A 24 2.06 -3.06 6.02
C LYS A 24 1.35 -3.40 7.33
N GLU A 25 1.92 -4.32 8.10
CA GLU A 25 1.32 -4.80 9.35
C GLU A 25 1.45 -3.80 10.51
N ARG A 26 2.63 -3.19 10.66
CA ARG A 26 3.04 -2.46 11.88
C ARG A 26 3.52 -1.03 11.63
N GLY A 27 3.59 -0.60 10.37
CA GLY A 27 4.28 0.64 10.00
C GLY A 27 5.80 0.49 10.05
N ILE A 28 6.49 1.56 9.65
CA ILE A 28 7.96 1.66 9.63
C ILE A 28 8.50 1.82 11.04
N ASP A 29 7.83 2.62 11.88
CA ASP A 29 8.27 2.86 13.26
C ASP A 29 8.09 1.62 14.14
N GLY A 30 6.99 0.89 13.95
CA GLY A 30 6.68 -0.33 14.69
C GLY A 30 7.50 -1.55 14.28
N THR A 31 8.43 -1.42 13.32
CA THR A 31 9.19 -2.54 12.76
C THR A 31 10.69 -2.37 13.01
N GLY A 32 11.31 -3.29 13.74
CA GLY A 32 12.76 -3.31 13.97
C GLY A 32 13.55 -4.02 12.87
N VAL A 33 14.84 -3.71 12.76
CA VAL A 33 15.78 -4.46 11.88
C VAL A 33 15.85 -5.93 12.29
N ALA A 34 15.79 -6.21 13.60
CA ALA A 34 15.77 -7.57 14.13
C ALA A 34 14.54 -8.36 13.67
N ASP A 35 13.35 -7.75 13.71
CA ASP A 35 12.09 -8.39 13.27
C ASP A 35 12.15 -8.77 11.79
N ILE A 36 12.65 -7.86 10.95
CA ILE A 36 12.82 -8.09 9.51
C ILE A 36 13.77 -9.24 9.26
N CYS A 37 14.93 -9.24 9.93
CA CYS A 37 15.93 -10.30 9.78
C CYS A 37 15.38 -11.66 10.22
N GLN A 38 14.67 -11.69 11.35
CA GLN A 38 14.01 -12.89 11.85
C GLN A 38 12.98 -13.43 10.84
N GLN A 39 12.12 -12.56 10.31
CA GLN A 39 11.11 -12.96 9.32
C GLN A 39 11.73 -13.40 7.99
N ALA A 40 12.85 -12.80 7.58
CA ALA A 40 13.58 -13.20 6.39
C ALA A 40 14.45 -14.46 6.58
N GLY A 41 14.60 -14.97 7.81
CA GLY A 41 15.50 -16.08 8.13
C GLY A 41 16.98 -15.72 7.96
N LEU A 42 17.35 -14.44 8.13
CA LEU A 42 18.68 -13.90 7.88
C LEU A 42 19.24 -13.18 9.11
N THR A 43 20.54 -12.91 9.10
CA THR A 43 21.21 -12.15 10.17
C THR A 43 21.21 -10.65 9.85
N GLN A 44 21.37 -9.80 10.88
CA GLN A 44 21.54 -8.36 10.67
C GLN A 44 22.76 -8.06 9.80
N GLY A 45 23.86 -8.81 9.97
CA GLY A 45 25.04 -8.69 9.12
C GLY A 45 24.78 -9.06 7.65
N ALA A 46 23.79 -9.90 7.35
CA ALA A 46 23.36 -10.14 5.97
C ALA A 46 22.55 -8.95 5.42
N LEU A 47 21.68 -8.32 6.23
CA LEU A 47 20.93 -7.12 5.85
C LEU A 47 21.86 -5.97 5.45
N TYR A 48 22.86 -5.66 6.28
CA TYR A 48 23.79 -4.55 6.01
C TYR A 48 24.77 -4.81 4.85
N LYS A 49 24.78 -6.01 4.25
CA LYS A 49 25.45 -6.26 2.97
C LYS A 49 24.64 -5.83 1.76
N HIS A 50 23.32 -5.66 1.93
CA HIS A 50 22.37 -5.36 0.86
C HIS A 50 21.78 -3.95 0.95
N PHE A 51 21.70 -3.40 2.16
CA PHE A 51 21.13 -2.09 2.44
C PHE A 51 22.07 -1.30 3.32
N SER A 52 22.15 0.00 3.08
CA SER A 52 23.07 0.88 3.82
C SER A 52 22.62 1.04 5.28
N ASP A 53 21.31 1.15 5.49
CA ASP A 53 20.66 1.23 6.79
C ASP A 53 19.18 0.81 6.72
N LYS A 54 18.44 0.99 7.83
CA LYS A 54 17.00 0.72 7.88
C LYS A 54 16.20 1.66 6.98
N GLN A 55 16.62 2.91 6.79
CA GLN A 55 15.90 3.90 5.99
C GLN A 55 15.99 3.58 4.50
N ASP A 56 17.16 3.15 4.04
CA ASP A 56 17.40 2.64 2.69
C ASP A 56 16.51 1.41 2.41
N LEU A 57 16.50 0.44 3.33
CA LEU A 57 15.59 -0.70 3.24
C LEU A 57 14.11 -0.28 3.23
N ALA A 58 13.73 0.69 4.07
CA ALA A 58 12.35 1.19 4.14
C ALA A 58 11.88 1.82 2.83
N ALA A 59 12.70 2.69 2.23
CA ALA A 59 12.40 3.30 0.94
C ALA A 59 12.24 2.24 -0.16
N GLN A 60 13.19 1.30 -0.24
CA GLN A 60 13.15 0.24 -1.26
C GLN A 60 11.98 -0.74 -1.04
N ALA A 61 11.67 -1.09 0.20
CA ALA A 61 10.55 -1.98 0.54
C ALA A 61 9.19 -1.32 0.28
N LEU A 62 9.05 -0.01 0.52
CA LEU A 62 7.86 0.75 0.13
C LEU A 62 7.67 0.74 -1.38
N ALA A 63 8.70 1.12 -2.15
CA ALA A 63 8.67 1.10 -3.60
C ALA A 63 8.31 -0.30 -4.14
N TYR A 64 8.89 -1.35 -3.56
CA TYR A 64 8.58 -2.74 -3.88
C TYR A 64 7.12 -3.09 -3.56
N GLY A 65 6.62 -2.74 -2.37
CA GLY A 65 5.25 -3.01 -1.95
C GLY A 65 4.21 -2.28 -2.80
N PHE A 66 4.51 -1.08 -3.25
CA PHE A 66 3.69 -0.30 -4.18
C PHE A 66 3.60 -0.94 -5.56
N GLY A 67 4.72 -1.32 -6.17
CA GLY A 67 4.73 -1.99 -7.48
C GLY A 67 3.92 -3.29 -7.49
N GLN A 68 3.96 -4.07 -6.40
CA GLN A 68 3.15 -5.28 -6.23
C GLN A 68 1.63 -4.99 -6.15
N GLY A 69 1.24 -3.88 -5.52
CA GLY A 69 -0.16 -3.49 -5.34
C GLY A 69 -0.78 -2.87 -6.59
N PHE A 70 -0.06 -1.99 -7.28
CA PHE A 70 -0.60 -1.18 -8.38
C PHE A 70 -0.72 -1.93 -9.70
N GLY A 71 0.09 -2.97 -9.93
CA GLY A 71 -0.11 -3.87 -11.06
C GLY A 71 -1.53 -4.47 -11.11
N ARG A 72 -2.19 -4.64 -9.95
CA ARG A 72 -3.57 -5.16 -9.87
C ARG A 72 -4.63 -4.14 -10.27
N VAL A 73 -4.43 -2.87 -9.88
CA VAL A 73 -5.35 -1.77 -10.22
C VAL A 73 -5.34 -1.53 -11.72
N LYS A 74 -4.14 -1.45 -12.31
CA LYS A 74 -3.96 -1.25 -13.74
C LYS A 74 -4.55 -2.40 -14.56
N GLN A 75 -4.31 -3.66 -14.16
CA GLN A 75 -4.91 -4.81 -14.84
C GLN A 75 -6.43 -4.87 -14.73
N ALA A 76 -7.01 -4.43 -13.61
CA ALA A 76 -8.46 -4.35 -13.46
C ALA A 76 -9.06 -3.26 -14.37
N SER A 77 -8.36 -2.12 -14.51
CA SER A 77 -8.81 -1.03 -15.39
C SER A 77 -8.73 -1.33 -16.89
N GLU A 78 -7.79 -2.17 -17.31
CA GLU A 78 -7.63 -2.52 -18.74
C GLU A 78 -8.66 -3.53 -19.26
N LYS A 79 -9.39 -4.22 -18.36
CA LYS A 79 -10.20 -5.40 -18.73
C LYS A 79 -11.71 -5.22 -18.57
N SER A 80 -12.19 -4.13 -17.99
CA SER A 80 -13.61 -4.00 -17.63
C SER A 80 -14.09 -2.56 -17.61
N ASP A 81 -15.30 -2.33 -18.14
CA ASP A 81 -16.06 -1.09 -17.96
C ASP A 81 -16.41 -0.84 -16.47
N HIS A 82 -16.27 -1.85 -15.60
CA HIS A 82 -16.48 -1.81 -14.15
C HIS A 82 -15.16 -1.82 -13.37
N ALA A 83 -14.12 -1.21 -13.94
CA ALA A 83 -12.78 -1.09 -13.36
C ALA A 83 -12.81 -0.64 -11.90
N MET A 84 -13.58 0.42 -11.61
CA MET A 84 -13.67 0.99 -10.27
C MET A 84 -14.33 0.02 -9.29
N THR A 85 -15.49 -0.54 -9.61
CA THR A 85 -16.21 -1.50 -8.75
C THR A 85 -15.34 -2.72 -8.44
N THR A 86 -14.67 -3.27 -9.45
CA THR A 86 -13.75 -4.41 -9.29
C THR A 86 -12.60 -4.08 -8.34
N TYR A 87 -12.05 -2.87 -8.47
CA TYR A 87 -11.00 -2.41 -7.57
C TYR A 87 -11.50 -2.26 -6.13
N LEU A 88 -12.68 -1.67 -5.92
CA LEU A 88 -13.30 -1.52 -4.61
C LEU A 88 -13.54 -2.87 -3.93
N ASP A 89 -14.03 -3.88 -4.65
CA ASP A 89 -14.21 -5.24 -4.10
C ASP A 89 -12.89 -5.83 -3.61
N SER A 90 -11.79 -5.57 -4.34
CA SER A 90 -10.46 -6.04 -3.96
C SER A 90 -9.83 -5.26 -2.79
N TYR A 91 -10.26 -4.01 -2.57
CA TYR A 91 -9.65 -3.09 -1.61
C TYR A 91 -10.46 -2.98 -0.31
N LEU A 92 -11.73 -2.57 -0.39
CA LEU A 92 -12.63 -2.33 0.73
C LEU A 92 -13.39 -3.61 1.12
N ASN A 93 -12.68 -4.61 1.62
CA ASN A 93 -13.30 -5.84 2.12
C ASN A 93 -12.76 -6.27 3.50
N PRO A 94 -13.56 -7.01 4.29
CA PRO A 94 -13.16 -7.52 5.60
C PRO A 94 -11.87 -8.36 5.59
N GLN A 95 -11.63 -9.15 4.54
CA GLN A 95 -10.44 -10.00 4.48
C GLN A 95 -9.15 -9.17 4.44
N VAL A 96 -9.13 -8.08 3.66
CA VAL A 96 -7.99 -7.15 3.59
C VAL A 96 -7.92 -6.27 4.83
N ARG A 97 -9.05 -5.93 5.44
CA ARG A 97 -9.08 -5.23 6.73
C ARG A 97 -8.38 -6.06 7.81
N ASP A 98 -8.77 -7.33 7.95
CA ASP A 98 -8.36 -8.21 9.04
C ASP A 98 -6.95 -8.77 8.85
N ASP A 99 -6.52 -9.00 7.60
CA ASP A 99 -5.15 -9.38 7.27
C ASP A 99 -4.28 -8.13 7.01
N MET A 100 -3.63 -7.64 8.05
CA MET A 100 -2.76 -6.45 7.97
C MET A 100 -1.47 -6.68 7.17
N THR A 101 -1.10 -7.94 6.88
CA THR A 101 0.03 -8.24 5.98
C THR A 101 -0.34 -7.99 4.52
N ARG A 102 -1.64 -7.83 4.23
CA ARG A 102 -2.21 -7.55 2.92
C ARG A 102 -2.72 -6.12 2.83
N GLY A 103 -2.97 -5.70 1.59
CA GLY A 103 -3.51 -4.38 1.27
C GLY A 103 -2.46 -3.36 0.89
N CYS A 104 -2.90 -2.10 0.84
CA CYS A 104 -2.11 -0.98 0.37
C CYS A 104 -1.15 -0.46 1.45
N PRO A 105 0.17 -0.34 1.18
CA PRO A 105 1.13 0.19 2.13
C PRO A 105 0.81 1.62 2.60
N LEU A 106 0.04 2.40 1.84
CA LEU A 106 -0.38 3.75 2.25
C LEU A 106 -1.16 3.76 3.57
N VAL A 107 -1.89 2.69 3.88
CA VAL A 107 -2.76 2.62 5.07
C VAL A 107 -1.96 2.68 6.37
N SER A 108 -0.88 1.92 6.48
CA SER A 108 -0.06 1.86 7.69
C SER A 108 1.07 2.89 7.71
N THR A 109 1.54 3.35 6.55
CA THR A 109 2.77 4.16 6.46
C THR A 109 2.53 5.66 6.27
N ALA A 110 1.29 6.11 6.05
CA ALA A 110 0.97 7.53 5.84
C ALA A 110 1.47 8.44 6.97
N CYS A 111 1.26 8.05 8.23
CA CYS A 111 1.72 8.82 9.39
C CYS A 111 3.23 8.67 9.67
N ASP A 112 3.84 7.60 9.16
CA ASP A 112 5.26 7.34 9.35
C ASP A 112 6.11 8.13 8.36
N ALA A 113 5.69 8.17 7.08
CA ALA A 113 6.46 8.76 6.00
C ALA A 113 6.93 10.19 6.27
N GLY A 114 6.08 11.02 6.88
CA GLY A 114 6.43 12.40 7.25
C GLY A 114 7.45 12.54 8.40
N ARG A 115 7.73 11.46 9.13
CA ARG A 115 8.70 11.40 10.24
C ARG A 115 9.98 10.65 9.87
N GLN A 116 10.02 10.00 8.70
CA GLN A 116 11.17 9.26 8.20
C GLN A 116 12.10 10.13 7.33
N SER A 117 13.12 9.50 6.76
CA SER A 117 14.02 10.13 5.79
C SER A 117 13.32 10.62 4.51
N GLU A 118 13.96 11.56 3.81
CA GLU A 118 13.51 12.06 2.51
C GLU A 118 13.34 10.92 1.47
N ALA A 119 14.21 9.91 1.51
CA ALA A 119 14.12 8.75 0.63
C ALA A 119 12.80 7.98 0.84
N VAL A 120 12.41 7.76 2.10
CA VAL A 120 11.12 7.12 2.43
C VAL A 120 9.94 7.99 1.99
N SER A 121 9.99 9.30 2.27
CA SER A 121 8.94 10.24 1.86
C SER A 121 8.79 10.30 0.34
N ARG A 122 9.89 10.20 -0.42
CA ARG A 122 9.87 10.12 -1.88
C ARG A 122 9.19 8.84 -2.36
N SER A 123 9.60 7.67 -1.83
CA SER A 123 8.94 6.39 -2.17
C SER A 123 7.45 6.39 -1.85
N PHE A 124 7.05 7.01 -0.75
CA PHE A 124 5.63 7.20 -0.41
C PHE A 124 4.91 8.09 -1.43
N SER A 125 5.51 9.22 -1.80
CA SER A 125 4.94 10.17 -2.76
C SER A 125 4.77 9.55 -4.15
N ASP A 126 5.77 8.79 -4.60
CA ASP A 126 5.74 8.07 -5.87
C ASP A 126 4.64 7.02 -5.87
N GLY A 127 4.52 6.23 -4.79
CA GLY A 127 3.45 5.24 -4.65
C GLY A 127 2.06 5.86 -4.61
N PHE A 128 1.88 6.98 -3.90
CA PHE A 128 0.63 7.73 -3.93
C PHE A 128 0.28 8.23 -5.34
N ALA A 129 1.27 8.80 -6.05
CA ALA A 129 1.08 9.30 -7.40
C ALA A 129 0.70 8.18 -8.39
N GLU A 130 1.29 7.00 -8.25
CA GLU A 130 0.96 5.82 -9.06
C GLU A 130 -0.46 5.32 -8.80
N LEU A 131 -0.87 5.20 -7.52
CA LEU A 131 -2.25 4.84 -7.19
C LEU A 131 -3.24 5.86 -7.75
N ARG A 132 -2.96 7.15 -7.55
CA ARG A 132 -3.78 8.24 -8.05
C ARG A 132 -3.94 8.15 -9.56
N ALA A 133 -2.87 7.88 -10.30
CA ALA A 133 -2.93 7.72 -11.75
C ALA A 133 -3.78 6.51 -12.17
N GLY A 134 -3.69 5.38 -11.45
CA GLY A 134 -4.52 4.21 -11.69
C GLY A 134 -6.01 4.48 -11.46
N ILE A 135 -6.35 5.19 -10.37
CA ILE A 135 -7.73 5.62 -10.08
C ILE A 135 -8.22 6.62 -11.11
N GLU A 136 -7.39 7.60 -11.49
CA GLU A 136 -7.72 8.61 -12.49
C GLU A 136 -8.05 7.97 -13.85
N ALA A 137 -7.30 6.94 -14.25
CA ALA A 137 -7.54 6.19 -15.49
C ALA A 137 -8.84 5.37 -15.46
N ALA A 138 -9.36 5.03 -14.28
CA ALA A 138 -10.62 4.33 -14.10
C ALA A 138 -11.84 5.25 -14.00
N LEU A 139 -11.64 6.58 -14.03
CA LEU A 139 -12.72 7.57 -14.01
C LEU A 139 -13.19 7.92 -15.44
N PRO A 140 -14.44 8.38 -15.61
CA PRO A 140 -14.96 8.81 -16.91
C PRO A 140 -14.08 9.88 -17.58
N ALA A 141 -13.78 9.68 -18.86
CA ALA A 141 -12.96 10.59 -19.65
C ALA A 141 -13.67 11.91 -20.02
N SER A 142 -14.99 12.00 -19.79
CA SER A 142 -15.83 13.17 -20.05
C SER A 142 -15.56 14.36 -19.10
N ALA A 143 -14.96 14.10 -17.94
CA ALA A 143 -14.63 15.13 -16.97
C ALA A 143 -13.40 15.95 -17.38
N ASP A 144 -13.38 17.22 -16.96
CA ASP A 144 -12.20 18.09 -17.08
C ASP A 144 -10.96 17.45 -16.41
N PRO A 145 -9.76 17.50 -17.02
CA PRO A 145 -8.57 16.84 -16.49
C PRO A 145 -8.20 17.26 -15.06
N GLN A 146 -8.37 18.54 -14.71
CA GLN A 146 -8.05 19.03 -13.37
C GLN A 146 -9.06 18.51 -12.34
N GLN A 147 -10.34 18.50 -12.70
CA GLN A 147 -11.40 17.92 -11.86
C GLN A 147 -11.20 16.41 -11.66
N ARG A 148 -10.84 15.68 -12.72
CA ARG A 148 -10.59 14.24 -12.66
C ARG A 148 -9.39 13.91 -11.76
N GLN A 149 -8.31 14.68 -11.86
CA GLN A 149 -7.17 14.54 -10.97
C GLN A 149 -7.53 14.84 -9.50
N ALA A 150 -8.29 15.90 -9.24
CA ALA A 150 -8.75 16.24 -7.89
C ALA A 150 -9.66 15.16 -7.30
N LEU A 151 -10.59 14.62 -8.12
CA LEU A 151 -11.44 13.51 -7.74
C LEU A 151 -10.60 12.27 -7.43
N ALA A 152 -9.68 11.87 -8.30
CA ALA A 152 -8.81 10.72 -8.07
C ALA A 152 -8.02 10.84 -6.76
N SER A 153 -7.47 12.03 -6.46
CA SER A 153 -6.77 12.29 -5.20
C SER A 153 -7.69 12.13 -3.99
N THR A 154 -8.91 12.65 -4.09
CA THR A 154 -9.94 12.54 -3.05
C THR A 154 -10.35 11.08 -2.83
N LEU A 155 -10.54 10.31 -3.90
CA LEU A 155 -10.88 8.90 -3.82
C LEU A 155 -9.76 8.10 -3.15
N VAL A 156 -8.49 8.31 -3.52
CA VAL A 156 -7.36 7.64 -2.85
C VAL A 156 -7.35 7.94 -1.36
N ALA A 157 -7.50 9.21 -0.96
CA ALA A 157 -7.55 9.59 0.45
C ALA A 157 -8.73 8.93 1.19
N ALA A 158 -9.91 8.89 0.57
CA ALA A 158 -11.10 8.25 1.14
C ALA A 158 -10.91 6.74 1.32
N LEU A 159 -10.34 6.04 0.33
CA LEU A 159 -10.12 4.59 0.41
C LEU A 159 -9.09 4.22 1.47
N VAL A 160 -7.95 4.92 1.49
CA VAL A 160 -6.90 4.71 2.48
C VAL A 160 -7.42 5.01 3.89
N GLY A 161 -8.15 6.12 4.04
CA GLY A 161 -8.76 6.54 5.31
C GLY A 161 -9.81 5.54 5.80
N ALA A 162 -10.70 5.06 4.93
CA ALA A 162 -11.72 4.07 5.28
C ALA A 162 -11.10 2.79 5.82
N MET A 163 -10.05 2.29 5.16
CA MET A 163 -9.35 1.09 5.62
C MET A 163 -8.64 1.30 6.96
N ALA A 164 -7.98 2.45 7.13
CA ALA A 164 -7.30 2.79 8.39
C ALA A 164 -8.28 2.91 9.56
N ILE A 165 -9.39 3.63 9.37
CA ILE A 165 -10.43 3.82 10.38
C ILE A 165 -11.10 2.49 10.71
N SER A 166 -11.47 1.70 9.69
CA SER A 166 -12.09 0.39 9.88
C SER A 166 -11.20 -0.54 10.72
N ARG A 167 -9.89 -0.59 10.44
CA ARG A 167 -8.90 -1.32 11.26
C ARG A 167 -8.78 -0.77 12.68
N GLY A 168 -8.92 0.53 12.86
CA GLY A 168 -8.82 1.19 14.18
C GLY A 168 -9.99 0.85 15.11
N VAL A 169 -11.20 0.71 14.58
CA VAL A 169 -12.42 0.51 15.38
C VAL A 169 -12.83 -0.96 15.52
N VAL A 170 -12.33 -1.88 14.68
CA VAL A 170 -12.79 -3.28 14.60
C VAL A 170 -12.74 -4.05 15.93
N LYS A 171 -11.77 -3.75 16.81
CA LYS A 171 -11.65 -4.44 18.10
C LYS A 171 -12.73 -4.01 19.10
N SER A 172 -13.18 -2.77 19.04
CA SER A 172 -14.20 -2.23 19.94
C SER A 172 -15.61 -2.33 19.37
N ASP A 173 -15.74 -2.17 18.05
CA ASP A 173 -17.01 -2.16 17.34
C ASP A 173 -16.85 -2.74 15.91
N PRO A 174 -17.02 -4.07 15.75
CA PRO A 174 -16.96 -4.71 14.45
C PRO A 174 -18.03 -4.22 13.47
N ALA A 175 -19.23 -3.85 13.96
CA ALA A 175 -20.32 -3.38 13.12
C ALA A 175 -19.98 -2.02 12.52
N LEU A 176 -19.44 -1.10 13.32
CA LEU A 176 -18.92 0.17 12.84
C LEU A 176 -17.78 -0.01 11.83
N ALA A 177 -16.89 -0.98 12.05
CA ALA A 177 -15.80 -1.26 11.12
C ALA A 177 -16.32 -1.69 9.74
N ASP A 178 -17.35 -2.54 9.69
CA ASP A 178 -18.02 -2.93 8.45
C ASP A 178 -18.76 -1.74 7.81
N GLU A 179 -19.48 -0.95 8.62
CA GLU A 179 -20.21 0.23 8.16
C GLU A 179 -19.29 1.23 7.47
N VAL A 180 -18.12 1.54 8.03
CA VAL A 180 -17.13 2.46 7.43
C VAL A 180 -16.76 2.03 6.00
N LEU A 181 -16.48 0.73 5.80
CA LEU A 181 -16.12 0.22 4.47
C LEU A 181 -17.30 0.32 3.49
N GLN A 182 -18.51 -0.03 3.94
CA GLN A 182 -19.72 -0.02 3.13
C GLN A 182 -20.12 1.41 2.72
N GLN A 183 -20.12 2.36 3.66
CA GLN A 183 -20.52 3.74 3.40
C GLN A 183 -19.54 4.45 2.46
N VAL A 184 -18.24 4.28 2.68
CA VAL A 184 -17.24 4.87 1.78
C VAL A 184 -17.33 4.24 0.40
N ARG A 185 -17.52 2.92 0.29
CA ARG A 185 -17.75 2.25 -1.00
C ARG A 185 -18.92 2.90 -1.75
N ALA A 186 -20.08 3.04 -1.11
CA ALA A 186 -21.28 3.60 -1.75
C ALA A 186 -21.06 5.04 -2.26
N VAL A 187 -20.37 5.87 -1.48
CA VAL A 187 -20.03 7.24 -1.88
C VAL A 187 -19.06 7.24 -3.07
N VAL A 188 -18.03 6.40 -3.04
CA VAL A 188 -17.05 6.31 -4.14
C VAL A 188 -17.72 5.83 -5.43
N GLU A 189 -18.56 4.80 -5.38
CA GLU A 189 -19.33 4.32 -6.53
C GLU A 189 -20.18 5.45 -7.12
N GLY A 190 -20.91 6.19 -6.28
CA GLY A 190 -21.74 7.32 -6.71
C GLY A 190 -20.96 8.51 -7.29
N LEU A 191 -19.71 8.72 -6.88
CA LEU A 191 -18.84 9.76 -7.45
C LEU A 191 -18.16 9.31 -8.75
N SER A 192 -17.82 8.02 -8.85
CA SER A 192 -17.15 7.45 -10.03
C SER A 192 -18.08 7.18 -11.21
N ALA A 193 -19.39 7.01 -10.96
CA ALA A 193 -20.40 6.76 -11.99
C ALA A 193 -21.01 8.04 -12.60
N LYS A 194 -20.67 9.23 -12.10
CA LYS A 194 -21.18 10.50 -12.64
C LYS A 194 -20.42 10.89 -13.91
N PRO A 195 -21.12 11.20 -15.03
CA PRO A 195 -20.52 11.62 -16.28
C PRO A 195 -19.85 13.00 -16.19
#